data_AF-A0A852ZVF3-F1
#
_entry.id   AF-A0A852ZVF3-F1
#
_cell.length_a   1.000
_cell.length_b   1.000
_cell.length_c   1.000
_cell.angle_alpha   90.00
_cell.angle_beta   90.00
_cell.angle_gamma   90.00
#
_symmetry.space_group_name_H-M   'P 1'
#
loop_
_entity.id
_entity.type
_entity.pdbx_description
1 polymer ?
#
loop_
_entity_poly.entity_id
_entity_poly.type
_entity_poly.pdbx_seq_one_letter_code
_entity_poly.pdbx_strand_id
1 'polypeptide(L)' 'MGRWEVLFETQDEPEWRAYIHRLKASDTQIDWSAVRLDTFCGRLAQPTTYRLSHFVPIPSPVPGQDASHD' A
#
# COMPACT_ATOMS: atom_id res chain seq x y z
N MET A 1 -12.52 -6.65 -6.25
CA MET A 1 -12.69 -6.01 -4.93
C MET A 1 -11.35 -6.08 -4.20
N GLY A 2 -10.98 -5.07 -3.42
CA GLY A 2 -9.68 -5.02 -2.72
C GLY A 2 -9.67 -3.93 -1.67
N ARG A 3 -8.62 -3.91 -0.84
CA ARG A 3 -8.40 -2.88 0.19
C ARG A 3 -7.03 -2.25 0.03
N TRP A 4 -6.91 -1.01 0.47
CA TRP A 4 -5.60 -0.35 0.58
C TRP A 4 -5.09 -0.54 2.00
N GLU A 5 -3.87 -1.08 2.12
CA GLU A 5 -3.17 -1.21 3.39
C GLU A 5 -2.05 -0.18 3.47
N VAL A 6 -1.94 0.49 4.61
CA VAL A 6 -0.91 1.51 4.84
C VAL A 6 0.40 0.82 5.19
N LEU A 7 1.43 1.08 4.39
CA LEU A 7 2.79 0.60 4.64
C LEU A 7 3.58 1.56 5.52
N PHE A 8 3.40 2.86 5.31
CA PHE A 8 4.11 3.90 6.04
C PHE A 8 3.32 5.21 6.04
N GLU A 9 3.32 5.92 7.17
CA GLU A 9 2.70 7.22 7.33
C GLU A 9 3.56 8.11 8.22
N THR A 10 3.78 9.35 7.80
CA THR A 10 4.54 10.34 8.57
C THR A 10 4.12 11.76 8.19
N GLN A 11 4.43 12.74 9.04
CA GLN A 11 4.32 14.17 8.72
C GLN A 11 5.67 14.75 8.24
N ASP A 12 6.75 13.95 8.27
CA ASP A 12 8.09 14.31 7.86
C ASP A 12 8.34 13.88 6.39
N GLU A 13 8.41 14.84 5.48
CA GLU A 13 8.64 14.57 4.06
C GLU A 13 10.00 13.93 3.76
N PRO A 14 11.14 14.42 4.33
CA PRO A 14 12.42 13.73 4.22
C PRO A 14 12.38 12.26 4.64
N GLU A 15 11.73 11.95 5.77
CA GLU A 15 11.59 10.57 6.27
C GLU A 15 10.80 9.71 5.28
N TRP A 16 9.69 10.24 4.77
CA TRP A 16 8.85 9.58 3.77
C TRP A 16 9.62 9.25 2.48
N ARG A 17 10.37 10.22 1.94
CA ARG A 17 11.21 10.02 0.75
C ARG A 17 12.30 8.98 0.99
N ALA A 18 12.94 9.03 2.16
CA ALA A 18 13.97 8.05 2.52
C ALA A 18 13.39 6.64 2.65
N TYR A 19 12.19 6.49 3.20
CA TYR A 19 11.49 5.21 3.28
C TYR A 19 11.19 4.64 1.88
N ILE A 20 10.62 5.45 0.97
CA ILE A 20 10.33 5.03 -0.41
C ILE A 20 11.60 4.60 -1.15
N HIS A 21 12.68 5.37 -1.00
CA HIS A 21 13.95 5.05 -1.64
C HIS A 21 14.51 3.71 -1.15
N ARG A 22 14.49 3.49 0.18
CA ARG A 22 14.91 2.20 0.75
C ARG A 22 14.03 1.06 0.25
N LEU A 23 12.71 1.24 0.24
CA LEU A 23 11.76 0.22 -0.21
C LEU A 23 12.00 -0.18 -1.66
N LYS A 24 12.23 0.79 -2.55
CA LYS A 24 12.61 0.55 -3.96
C LYS A 24 13.93 -0.22 -4.10
N ALA A 25 14.88 0.02 -3.21
CA ALA A 25 16.19 -0.62 -3.26
C ALA A 25 16.20 -2.02 -2.63
N SER A 26 15.35 -2.27 -1.63
CA SER A 26 15.34 -3.52 -0.87
C SER A 26 14.32 -4.56 -1.36
N ASP A 27 13.21 -4.13 -1.96
CA ASP A 27 12.08 -5.00 -2.24
C ASP A 27 11.76 -5.05 -3.75
N THR A 28 12.19 -6.15 -4.39
CA THR A 28 11.90 -6.44 -5.79
C THR A 28 10.53 -7.09 -6.00
N GLN A 29 9.80 -7.42 -4.93
CA GLN A 29 8.54 -8.15 -4.99
C GLN A 29 7.31 -7.23 -4.91
N ILE A 30 7.49 -5.96 -4.50
CA ILE A 30 6.42 -4.98 -4.53
C ILE A 30 6.10 -4.58 -5.97
N ASP A 31 4.86 -4.83 -6.37
CA ASP A 31 4.29 -4.26 -7.58
C ASP A 31 4.00 -2.77 -7.37
N TRP A 32 4.88 -1.92 -7.92
CA TRP A 32 4.74 -0.47 -7.83
C TRP A 32 3.50 0.08 -8.54
N SER A 33 2.88 -0.68 -9.45
CA SER A 33 1.59 -0.31 -10.05
C SER A 33 0.42 -0.46 -9.06
N ALA A 34 0.60 -1.30 -8.03
CA ALA A 34 -0.33 -1.51 -6.92
C ALA A 34 0.00 -0.65 -5.69
N VAL A 35 0.90 0.33 -5.81
CA VAL A 35 1.31 1.23 -4.71
C VAL A 35 0.79 2.64 -4.96
N ARG A 36 0.34 3.31 -3.90
CA ARG A 36 -0.13 4.70 -3.91
C ARG A 36 0.63 5.56 -2.91
N LEU A 37 0.98 6.76 -3.37
CA LEU A 37 1.65 7.81 -2.62
C LEU A 37 0.64 8.94 -2.43
N ASP A 38 0.17 9.13 -1.20
CA ASP A 38 -0.81 10.14 -0.85
C ASP A 38 -0.17 11.27 -0.04
N THR A 39 -0.55 12.50 -0.36
CA THR A 39 -0.23 13.68 0.44
C THR A 39 -1.54 14.30 0.91
N PHE A 40 -1.86 14.12 2.18
CA PHE A 40 -3.01 14.74 2.82
C PHE A 40 -2.61 16.12 3.34
N CYS A 41 -2.58 17.09 2.44
CA CYS A 41 -2.39 18.49 2.81
C CYS A 41 -3.62 18.96 3.59
N GLY A 42 -3.49 19.11 4.90
CA GLY A 42 -4.50 19.77 5.71
C GLY A 42 -4.80 21.16 5.16
N ARG A 43 -6.07 21.58 5.17
CA ARG A 43 -6.39 23.01 4.95
C ARG A 43 -5.93 23.79 6.19
N LEU A 44 -4.82 24.52 6.06
CA LEU A 44 -4.29 25.59 6.93
C LEU A 44 -4.00 25.27 8.42
N ALA A 45 -4.76 24.40 9.09
CA ALA A 45 -4.65 24.11 10.52
C ALA A 45 -4.20 22.67 10.84
N GLN A 46 -4.28 21.75 9.87
CA GLN A 46 -3.86 20.37 10.05
C GLN A 46 -2.49 20.15 9.38
N PRO A 47 -1.58 19.42 10.02
CA PRO A 47 -0.28 19.10 9.43
C PRO A 47 -0.46 18.24 8.18
N THR A 48 0.41 18.46 7.19
CA THR A 48 0.48 17.59 6.01
C THR A 48 0.90 16.19 6.43
N THR A 49 0.13 15.19 6.03
CA THR A 49 0.45 13.78 6.28
C THR A 49 0.78 13.10 4.97
N TYR A 50 1.93 12.44 4.91
CA TYR A 50 2.39 11.63 3.78
C TYR A 50 2.13 10.17 4.07
N ARG A 51 1.51 9.47 3.13
CA ARG A 51 1.13 8.05 3.29
C ARG A 51 1.55 7.26 2.07
N LEU A 52 2.16 6.11 2.31
CA LEU A 52 2.38 5.06 1.33
C LEU A 52 1.40 3.92 1.61
N SER A 53 0.60 3.54 0.61
CA SER A 53 -0.32 2.42 0.72
C SER A 53 -0.11 1.42 -0.42
N HIS A 54 -0.37 0.15 -0.17
CA HIS A 54 -0.38 -0.88 -1.21
C HIS A 54 -1.79 -1.49 -1.34
N PHE A 55 -2.14 -1.88 -2.56
CA PHE A 55 -3.41 -2.49 -2.86
C PHE A 55 -3.34 -4.00 -2.62
N VAL A 56 -4.22 -4.51 -1.77
CA VAL A 56 -4.43 -5.93 -1.52
C VAL A 56 -5.71 -6.36 -2.23
N PRO A 57 -5.63 -7.19 -3.28
CA PRO A 57 -6.81 -7.79 -3.87
C PRO A 57 -7.45 -8.74 -2.84
N ILE A 58 -8.78 -8.73 -2.73
CA ILE A 58 -9.48 -9.79 -1.99
C ILE A 58 -9.25 -11.08 -2.80
N PRO A 59 -8.75 -12.17 -2.19
CA PRO A 59 -8.58 -13.42 -2.89
C PRO A 59 -9.95 -13.89 -3.38
N SER A 60 -10.09 -14.07 -4.69
CA SER A 60 -11.29 -14.68 -5.25
C SER A 60 -11.38 -16.12 -4.74
N PRO A 61 -12.55 -16.60 -4.29
CA PRO A 61 -12.71 -18.02 -4.01
C PRO A 61 -12.40 -18.79 -5.29
N VAL A 62 -11.41 -19.68 -5.23
CA VAL A 62 -11.04 -20.55 -6.35
C VAL A 62 -12.24 -21.49 -6.58
N PRO A 63 -12.90 -21.48 -7.74
CA PRO A 63 -13.91 -22.47 -8.03
C PRO A 63 -13.18 -23.77 -8.38
N GLY A 64 -13.18 -24.76 -7.46
CA GLY A 64 -12.61 -26.08 -7.76
C GLY A 64 -12.10 -26.91 -6.58
N GLN A 65 -12.63 -26.76 -5.37
CA GLN A 65 -12.38 -27.72 -4.28
C GLN A 65 -13.71 -28.18 -3.66
N ASP A 66 -14.62 -28.62 -4.53
CA ASP A 66 -15.70 -29.55 -4.18
C ASP A 66 -16.03 -30.39 -5.43
N ALA A 67 -16.38 -31.65 -5.22
CA ALA A 67 -16.43 -32.80 -6.13
C ALA A 67 -15.04 -33.43 -6.42
N SER A 68 -14.65 -34.58 -5.85
CA SER A 68 -15.48 -35.76 -5.59
C SER A 68 -14.96 -36.55 -4.38
N HIS A 69 -15.88 -36.86 -3.46
CA HIS A 69 -15.85 -38.06 -2.65
C HIS A 69 -16.79 -39.04 -3.36
N ASP A 70 -16.26 -40.10 -3.97
CA ASP A 70 -16.97 -41.35 -4.25
C ASP A 70 -15.97 -42.50 -4.09
#